data_AF-A0A081AVI1-F1
#
_entry.id   AF-A0A081AVI1-F1
#
_cell.length_a   1.000
_cell.length_b   1.000
_cell.length_c   1.000
_cell.angle_alpha   90.00
_cell.angle_beta   90.00
_cell.angle_gamma   90.00
#
_symmetry.space_group_name_H-M   'P 1'
#
loop_
_entity.id
_entity.type
_entity.pdbx_description
1 polymer ?
#
loop_
_entity_poly.entity_id
_entity_poly.type
_entity_poly.pdbx_seq_one_letter_code
_entity_poly.pdbx_strand_id
1 'polypeptide(L)'
;MEERWGFLTPWSAALNKRLQYNHLEFEEGVRDVQKRRLVVTLPMRKFCSDEEEFRLKFQQVREALMLLSAVAHVDQSGWKYLLSKHCGVSLGKEGGEKLEEEIPARFLVLMDLEEGKRGENADVDSDIVDFCCIRQQKLKVKIFLLL
;
A
#
# COMPACT_ATOMS: atom_id res chain seq x y z
N MET A 1 19.86 6.14 6.98
CA MET A 1 18.51 5.99 6.39
C MET A 1 17.54 7.02 6.93
N GLU A 2 17.49 7.23 8.25
CA GLU A 2 16.63 8.26 8.85
C GLU A 2 16.88 9.68 8.29
N GLU A 3 18.14 10.10 8.14
CA GLU A 3 18.45 11.42 7.54
C GLU A 3 18.05 11.55 6.05
N ARG A 4 17.92 10.43 5.34
CA ARG A 4 17.63 10.40 3.89
C ARG A 4 16.14 10.24 3.58
N TRP A 5 15.44 9.41 4.35
CA TRP A 5 14.05 9.04 4.10
C TRP A 5 13.12 9.30 5.29
N GLY A 6 13.63 9.79 6.42
CA GLY A 6 12.83 10.08 7.62
C GLY A 6 11.76 11.16 7.40
N PHE A 7 11.91 12.00 6.38
CA PHE A 7 10.84 12.93 5.98
C PHE A 7 9.56 12.21 5.51
N LEU A 8 9.65 10.93 5.11
CA LEU A 8 8.49 10.09 4.74
C LEU A 8 7.80 9.43 5.95
N THR A 9 8.27 9.69 7.17
CA THR A 9 7.68 9.12 8.40
C THR A 9 6.17 9.36 8.51
N PRO A 10 5.61 10.56 8.22
CA PRO A 10 4.16 10.79 8.31
C PRO A 10 3.35 9.87 7.38
N TRP A 11 3.85 9.61 6.17
CA TRP A 11 3.20 8.69 5.22
C TRP A 11 3.41 7.23 5.60
N SER A 12 4.58 6.88 6.09
CA SER A 12 4.87 5.52 6.57
C SER A 12 4.00 5.15 7.77
N ALA A 13 3.70 6.13 8.64
CA ALA A 13 2.79 5.95 9.77
C ALA A 13 1.36 5.58 9.33
N ALA A 14 0.89 6.10 8.18
CA ALA A 14 -0.41 5.73 7.63
C ALA A 14 -0.48 4.24 7.23
N LEU A 15 0.67 3.63 6.90
CA LEU A 15 0.80 2.21 6.52
C LEU A 15 1.19 1.30 7.69
N ASN A 16 1.48 1.86 8.87
CA ASN A 16 1.91 1.10 10.02
C ASN A 16 0.89 0.01 10.38
N LYS A 17 1.35 -1.24 10.45
CA LYS A 17 0.53 -2.45 10.69
C LYS A 17 -0.54 -2.75 9.63
N ARG A 18 -0.57 -1.99 8.52
CA ARG A 18 -1.43 -2.27 7.36
C ARG A 18 -0.72 -3.11 6.30
N LEU A 19 0.61 -3.18 6.37
CA LEU A 19 1.44 -3.96 5.46
C LEU A 19 1.85 -5.29 6.06
N GLN A 20 1.71 -6.35 5.27
CA GLN A 20 2.24 -7.68 5.57
C GLN A 20 3.05 -8.19 4.40
N TYR A 21 4.21 -8.80 4.67
CA TYR A 21 5.03 -9.42 3.64
C TYR A 21 5.00 -10.93 3.79
N ASN A 22 4.03 -11.54 3.10
CA ASN A 22 3.70 -12.95 3.24
C ASN A 22 3.96 -13.71 1.95
N HIS A 23 4.26 -15.01 2.11
CA HIS A 23 4.18 -15.97 1.01
C HIS A 23 2.71 -16.19 0.67
N LEU A 24 2.38 -16.16 -0.62
CA LEU A 24 1.06 -16.56 -1.10
C LEU A 24 1.22 -17.91 -1.79
N GLU A 25 0.48 -18.89 -1.29
CA GLU A 25 0.27 -20.16 -1.98
C GLU A 25 -0.88 -19.92 -2.96
N PHE A 26 -0.60 -19.79 -4.25
CA PHE A 26 -1.63 -19.97 -5.27
C PHE A 26 -1.56 -21.42 -5.76
N GLU A 27 -2.70 -22.10 -5.71
CA GLU A 27 -2.88 -23.46 -6.24
C GLU A 27 -2.76 -23.48 -7.77
N GLU A 28 -1.98 -24.48 -8.21
CA GLU A 28 -1.97 -25.20 -9.48
C GLU A 28 -2.12 -24.44 -10.80
N GLY A 29 -1.01 -24.34 -11.55
CA GLY A 29 -1.10 -24.25 -13.01
C GLY A 29 0.21 -23.99 -13.74
N VAL A 30 1.13 -23.25 -13.16
CA VAL A 30 2.43 -22.95 -13.78
C VAL A 30 3.47 -22.90 -12.66
N ARG A 31 4.72 -23.27 -12.96
CA ARG A 31 5.88 -23.18 -12.05
C ARG A 31 6.19 -21.72 -11.64
N ASP A 32 5.23 -21.03 -11.04
CA ASP A 32 5.45 -19.71 -10.47
C ASP A 32 6.12 -19.93 -9.12
N VAL A 33 7.42 -19.66 -9.10
CA VAL A 33 8.23 -19.51 -7.89
C VAL A 33 7.39 -18.80 -6.83
N GLN A 34 7.28 -19.39 -5.64
CA GLN A 34 6.60 -18.79 -4.48
C GLN A 34 7.09 -17.34 -4.30
N LYS A 35 6.31 -16.38 -4.80
CA LYS A 35 6.69 -14.98 -4.78
C LYS A 35 5.94 -14.31 -3.65
N ARG A 36 6.69 -13.92 -2.62
CA ARG A 36 6.20 -13.08 -1.53
C ARG A 36 5.59 -11.80 -2.11
N ARG A 37 4.50 -11.34 -1.49
CA ARG A 37 3.81 -10.11 -1.89
C ARG A 37 3.58 -9.23 -0.68
N LEU A 38 3.58 -7.93 -0.91
CA LEU A 38 3.15 -6.95 0.08
C LEU A 38 1.63 -6.87 0.03
N VAL A 39 1.00 -7.34 1.09
CA VAL A 39 -0.44 -7.26 1.28
C VAL A 39 -0.74 -5.99 2.08
N VAL A 40 -1.66 -5.17 1.58
CA VAL A 40 -2.08 -3.90 2.18
C VAL A 40 -3.54 -4.00 2.58
N THR A 41 -3.86 -3.75 3.85
CA THR A 41 -5.24 -3.64 4.31
C THR A 41 -5.70 -2.20 4.28
N LEU A 42 -6.70 -1.89 3.44
CA LEU A 42 -7.28 -0.55 3.37
C LEU A 42 -8.03 -0.17 4.67
N PRO A 43 -8.25 1.13 4.92
CA PRO A 43 -9.19 1.55 5.95
C PRO A 43 -10.56 0.93 5.74
N MET A 44 -11.24 0.64 6.83
CA MET A 44 -12.60 0.10 6.84
C MET A 44 -13.49 1.13 7.52
N ARG A 45 -14.66 1.40 6.95
CA ARG A 45 -15.61 2.41 7.46
C ARG A 45 -16.03 2.12 8.89
N LYS A 46 -16.18 0.83 9.27
CA LYS A 46 -16.54 0.42 10.64
C LYS A 46 -15.54 0.84 11.72
N PHE A 47 -14.31 1.22 11.33
CA PHE A 47 -13.26 1.72 12.21
C PHE A 47 -13.02 3.24 12.06
N CYS A 48 -13.96 3.93 11.42
CA CYS A 48 -13.97 5.39 11.25
C CYS A 48 -15.22 5.95 11.92
N SER A 49 -15.13 7.17 12.43
CA SER A 49 -16.21 7.87 13.11
C SER A 49 -17.27 8.32 12.10
N ASP A 50 -16.83 8.74 10.92
CA ASP A 50 -17.65 9.21 9.81
C ASP A 50 -16.97 8.94 8.45
N GLU A 51 -17.66 9.32 7.37
CA GLU A 51 -17.16 9.18 6.00
C GLU A 51 -15.97 10.11 5.72
N GLU A 52 -15.87 11.28 6.34
CA GLU A 52 -14.76 12.21 6.13
C GLU A 52 -13.45 11.63 6.65
N GLU A 53 -13.47 11.06 7.86
CA GLU A 53 -12.33 10.36 8.47
C GLU A 53 -11.92 9.15 7.61
N PHE A 54 -12.90 8.38 7.10
CA PHE A 54 -12.64 7.27 6.19
C PHE A 54 -11.91 7.75 4.93
N ARG A 55 -12.44 8.76 4.23
CA ARG A 55 -11.86 9.27 2.98
C ARG A 55 -10.47 9.88 3.21
N LEU A 56 -10.25 10.53 4.35
CA LEU A 56 -8.93 11.04 4.74
C LEU A 56 -7.91 9.90 4.93
N LYS A 57 -8.24 8.88 5.74
CA LYS A 57 -7.37 7.71 5.95
C LYS A 57 -7.11 6.97 4.65
N PHE A 58 -8.13 6.86 3.80
CA PHE A 58 -8.05 6.21 2.49
C PHE A 58 -7.07 6.93 1.57
N GLN A 59 -7.18 8.26 1.49
CA GLN A 59 -6.25 9.11 0.75
C GLN A 59 -4.82 8.99 1.28
N GLN A 60 -4.63 9.01 2.60
CA GLN A 60 -3.31 8.90 3.23
C GLN A 60 -2.63 7.56 2.90
N VAL A 61 -3.36 6.45 2.98
CA VAL A 61 -2.84 5.13 2.59
C VAL A 61 -2.42 5.12 1.12
N ARG A 62 -3.26 5.65 0.23
CA ARG A 62 -2.95 5.75 -1.20
C ARG A 62 -1.69 6.58 -1.48
N GLU A 63 -1.60 7.77 -0.91
CA GLU A 63 -0.44 8.67 -1.06
C GLU A 63 0.84 8.03 -0.51
N ALA A 64 0.74 7.37 0.63
CA ALA A 64 1.88 6.67 1.21
C ALA A 64 2.37 5.55 0.30
N LEU A 65 1.48 4.72 -0.25
CA LEU A 65 1.87 3.65 -1.18
C LEU A 65 2.56 4.21 -2.43
N MET A 66 2.07 5.30 -3.00
CA MET A 66 2.71 5.94 -4.17
C MET A 66 4.12 6.43 -3.84
N LEU A 67 4.30 7.17 -2.74
CA LEU A 67 5.60 7.71 -2.34
C LEU A 67 6.59 6.59 -2.03
N LEU A 68 6.17 5.58 -1.29
CA LEU A 68 7.01 4.44 -0.93
C LEU A 68 7.37 3.58 -2.16
N SER A 69 6.49 3.50 -3.15
CA SER A 69 6.80 2.86 -4.45
C SER A 69 7.92 3.58 -5.18
N ALA A 70 7.92 4.92 -5.14
CA ALA A 70 9.00 5.71 -5.72
C ALA A 70 10.33 5.42 -5.02
N VAL A 71 10.34 5.30 -3.69
CA VAL A 71 11.55 4.90 -2.94
C VAL A 71 12.01 3.50 -3.34
N ALA A 72 11.11 2.53 -3.48
CA ALA A 72 11.45 1.18 -3.93
C ALA A 72 12.12 1.15 -5.31
N HIS A 73 11.78 2.11 -6.18
CA HIS A 73 12.38 2.21 -7.50
C HIS A 73 13.80 2.81 -7.48
N VAL A 74 14.07 3.77 -6.58
CA VAL A 74 15.33 4.53 -6.57
C VAL A 74 16.32 4.11 -5.47
N ASP A 75 15.85 3.46 -4.40
CA ASP A 75 16.64 3.06 -3.24
C ASP A 75 16.01 1.84 -2.52
N GLN A 76 16.37 0.63 -2.96
CA GLN A 76 15.91 -0.64 -2.36
C GLN A 76 16.25 -0.75 -0.87
N SER A 77 17.40 -0.24 -0.44
CA SER A 77 17.80 -0.25 0.97
C SER A 77 16.92 0.69 1.79
N GLY A 78 16.60 1.87 1.24
CA GLY A 78 15.71 2.85 1.87
C GLY A 78 14.30 2.32 1.99
N TRP A 79 13.85 1.60 0.96
CA TRP A 79 12.57 0.91 0.94
C TRP A 79 12.45 -0.14 2.04
N LYS A 80 13.41 -1.07 2.14
CA LYS A 80 13.45 -2.08 3.21
C LYS A 80 13.51 -1.46 4.61
N TYR A 81 14.22 -0.34 4.74
CA TYR A 81 14.27 0.42 5.99
C TYR A 81 12.89 0.99 6.37
N LEU A 82 12.20 1.66 5.45
CA LEU A 82 10.86 2.22 5.68
C LEU A 82 9.84 1.12 6.00
N LEU A 83 9.86 0.02 5.26
CA LEU A 83 9.00 -1.14 5.49
C LEU A 83 9.17 -1.70 6.91
N SER A 84 10.41 -1.94 7.32
CA SER A 84 10.69 -2.58 8.61
C SER A 84 10.52 -1.62 9.80
N LYS A 85 11.08 -0.42 9.73
CA LYS A 85 11.11 0.51 10.86
C LYS A 85 9.83 1.31 11.02
N HIS A 86 9.27 1.78 9.92
CA HIS A 86 8.17 2.75 9.96
C HIS A 86 6.80 2.13 9.62
N CYS A 87 6.77 1.06 8.81
CA CYS A 87 5.53 0.36 8.45
C CYS A 87 5.26 -0.92 9.27
N GLY A 88 6.25 -1.38 10.05
CA GLY A 88 6.12 -2.55 10.93
C GLY A 88 6.17 -3.90 10.20
N VAL A 89 6.74 -3.95 8.99
CA VAL A 89 6.83 -5.19 8.20
C VAL A 89 7.99 -6.06 8.66
N SER A 90 7.72 -7.34 8.94
CA SER A 90 8.75 -8.30 9.30
C SER A 90 9.48 -8.83 8.06
N LEU A 91 10.70 -8.33 7.83
CA LEU A 91 11.57 -8.76 6.72
C LEU A 91 12.53 -9.91 7.09
N GLY A 92 12.39 -10.48 8.28
CA GLY A 92 13.30 -11.52 8.78
C GLY A 92 14.57 -10.96 9.43
N LYS A 93 15.63 -11.78 9.48
CA LYS A 93 16.92 -11.46 10.10
C LYS A 93 17.99 -11.23 9.03
N GLU A 94 19.06 -10.54 9.41
CA GLU A 94 20.25 -10.36 8.57
C GLU A 94 20.82 -11.70 8.11
N GLY A 95 21.17 -11.80 6.82
CA GLY A 95 21.59 -13.05 6.17
C GLY A 95 20.47 -14.04 5.84
N GLY A 96 19.19 -13.70 6.10
CA GLY A 96 18.04 -14.49 5.70
C GLY A 96 17.50 -14.08 4.33
N GLU A 97 17.05 -15.06 3.52
CA GLU A 97 16.52 -14.84 2.15
C GLU A 97 15.54 -13.66 2.05
N LYS A 98 14.63 -13.51 3.02
CA LYS A 98 13.60 -12.45 3.04
C LYS A 98 14.18 -11.03 3.04
N LEU A 99 15.35 -10.84 3.66
CA LEU A 99 15.99 -9.54 3.74
C LEU A 99 16.90 -9.30 2.53
N GLU A 100 17.52 -10.35 2.00
CA GLU A 100 18.45 -10.25 0.88
C GLU A 100 17.74 -10.04 -0.46
N GLU A 101 16.57 -10.65 -0.67
CA GLU A 101 15.78 -10.47 -1.89
C GLU A 101 15.36 -9.00 -2.11
N GLU A 102 15.40 -8.54 -3.36
CA GLU A 102 14.75 -7.27 -3.73
C GLU A 102 13.24 -7.39 -3.55
N ILE A 103 12.65 -6.36 -2.94
CA ILE A 103 11.22 -6.33 -2.66
C ILE A 103 10.57 -5.37 -3.64
N PRO A 104 9.86 -5.87 -4.67
CA PRO A 104 9.18 -4.99 -5.61
C PRO A 104 8.01 -4.28 -4.91
N ALA A 105 7.75 -3.02 -5.28
CA ALA A 105 6.55 -2.28 -4.89
C ALA A 105 5.31 -2.80 -5.62
N ARG A 106 4.94 -4.05 -5.36
CA ARG A 106 3.75 -4.72 -5.90
C ARG A 106 2.84 -5.09 -4.75
N PHE A 107 1.71 -4.41 -4.68
CA PHE A 107 0.77 -4.48 -3.58
C PHE A 107 -0.44 -5.32 -3.95
N LEU A 108 -0.83 -6.21 -3.04
CA LEU A 108 -2.15 -6.83 -3.04
C LEU A 108 -3.02 -6.09 -2.04
N VAL A 109 -4.12 -5.56 -2.52
CA VAL A 109 -5.01 -4.70 -1.74
C VAL A 109 -6.14 -5.55 -1.17
N LEU A 110 -6.30 -5.54 0.15
CA LEU A 110 -7.41 -6.18 0.86
C LEU A 110 -8.44 -5.12 1.26
N MET A 111 -9.69 -5.38 0.87
CA MET A 111 -10.87 -4.55 1.15
C MET A 111 -11.98 -5.42 1.72
N ASP A 112 -12.80 -4.84 2.60
CA ASP A 112 -13.95 -5.53 3.19
C ASP A 112 -15.20 -5.27 2.33
N LEU A 113 -15.55 -6.24 1.48
CA LEU A 113 -16.69 -6.14 0.57
C LEU A 113 -18.05 -6.21 1.30
N GLU A 114 -18.08 -6.65 2.56
CA GLU A 114 -19.31 -6.77 3.34
C GLU A 114 -19.74 -5.42 3.95
N GLU A 115 -18.88 -4.39 3.93
CA GLU A 115 -19.25 -3.03 4.35
C GLU A 115 -20.28 -2.39 3.41
N GLY A 116 -20.25 -2.72 2.11
CA GLY A 116 -21.20 -2.21 1.11
C GLY A 116 -22.66 -2.63 1.37
N LYS A 117 -22.89 -3.64 2.22
CA LYS A 117 -24.24 -4.13 2.55
C LYS A 117 -24.87 -3.46 3.77
N ARG A 118 -24.10 -2.67 4.54
CA ARG A 118 -24.56 -2.09 5.82
C ARG A 118 -24.90 -0.60 5.77
N GLY A 119 -24.56 0.12 4.70
CA GLY A 119 -24.84 1.55 4.58
C GLY A 119 -25.24 1.92 3.16
N GLU A 120 -26.30 2.73 3.02
CA GLU A 120 -26.86 3.23 1.75
C GLU A 120 -25.85 4.05 0.90
N ASN A 121 -24.64 4.32 1.42
CA ASN A 121 -23.61 5.18 0.82
C ASN A 121 -22.26 4.46 0.53
N ALA A 122 -22.10 3.18 0.85
CA ALA A 122 -20.83 2.47 0.67
C ALA A 122 -20.77 1.78 -0.69
N ASP A 123 -20.38 2.53 -1.74
CA ASP A 123 -20.09 1.98 -3.05
C ASP A 123 -18.62 1.54 -3.13
N VAL A 124 -18.40 0.24 -2.93
CA VAL A 124 -17.07 -0.38 -2.99
C VAL A 124 -16.44 -0.21 -4.38
N ASP A 125 -17.25 -0.22 -5.44
CA ASP A 125 -16.74 -0.03 -6.81
C ASP A 125 -16.21 1.41 -6.96
N SER A 126 -16.93 2.40 -6.42
CA SER A 126 -16.45 3.79 -6.36
C SER A 126 -15.16 3.93 -5.56
N ASP A 127 -15.02 3.24 -4.43
CA ASP A 127 -13.78 3.30 -3.64
C ASP A 127 -12.59 2.69 -4.37
N ILE A 128 -12.79 1.59 -5.11
CA ILE A 128 -11.74 1.00 -5.96
C ILE A 128 -11.34 1.99 -7.04
N VAL A 129 -12.32 2.61 -7.70
CA VAL A 129 -12.07 3.66 -8.69
C VAL A 129 -11.29 4.79 -8.03
N ASP A 130 -11.70 5.32 -6.89
CA ASP A 130 -10.99 6.40 -6.21
C ASP A 130 -9.58 6.01 -5.75
N PHE A 131 -9.37 4.75 -5.36
CA PHE A 131 -8.06 4.24 -4.96
C PHE A 131 -7.10 4.14 -6.14
N CYS A 132 -7.58 3.56 -7.24
CA CYS A 132 -6.80 3.32 -8.45
C CYS A 132 -6.71 4.57 -9.35
N CYS A 133 -7.65 5.51 -9.21
CA CYS A 133 -7.71 6.68 -10.08
C CYS A 133 -6.73 7.77 -9.67
N ILE A 134 -5.89 8.08 -10.65
CA ILE A 134 -5.52 9.44 -11.05
C ILE A 134 -6.80 10.28 -11.00
N ARG A 135 -6.93 11.20 -10.04
CA ARG A 135 -7.94 12.26 -10.17
C ARG A 135 -7.62 12.95 -11.49
N GLN A 136 -8.35 12.66 -12.56
CA GLN A 136 -8.47 13.60 -13.65
C GLN A 136 -9.17 14.80 -13.03
N GLN A 137 -8.37 15.73 -12.46
CA GLN A 137 -8.84 17.08 -12.40
C GLN A 137 -9.31 17.36 -13.82
N LYS A 138 -10.56 17.81 -13.97
CA LYS A 138 -10.98 18.54 -15.17
C LYS A 138 -10.20 19.86 -15.22
N LEU A 139 -8.88 19.81 -15.13
CA LEU A 139 -8.00 20.83 -15.64
C LEU A 139 -8.03 20.62 -17.14
N LYS A 140 -8.52 21.63 -17.85
CA LYS A 140 -8.35 21.76 -19.30
C LYS A 140 -6.87 21.96 -19.64
N VAL A 141 -5.93 21.15 -19.17
CA VAL A 141 -4.52 21.24 -19.56
C VAL A 141 -3.83 19.88 -19.49
N LYS A 142 -3.34 19.47 -20.67
CA LYS A 142 -2.29 18.48 -21.03
C LYS A 142 -1.81 17.49 -19.96
N ILE A 143 -2.21 16.24 -20.21
CA ILE A 143 -1.52 14.95 -19.96
C ILE A 143 -0.17 15.04 -19.24
N PHE A 144 -0.06 14.31 -18.13
CA PHE A 144 1.11 13.49 -17.83
C PHE A 144 0.66 12.13 -17.30
N LEU A 145 0.83 11.09 -18.12
CA LEU A 145 1.00 9.73 -17.63
C LEU A 145 2.36 9.69 -16.94
N LEU A 146 2.44 9.11 -15.74
CA LEU A 146 3.69 8.63 -15.17
C LEU A 146 3.42 7.29 -14.48
N LEU A 147 4.31 6.36 -14.81
CA LEU A 147 4.35 4.93 -14.45
C LEU A 147 4.38 4.70 -12.94
#